data_AF-A0A837JD76-F1
#
_entry.id   AF-A0A837JD76-F1
#
_cell.length_a   1.000
_cell.length_b   1.000
_cell.length_c   1.000
_cell.angle_alpha   90.00
_cell.angle_beta   90.00
_cell.angle_gamma   90.00
#
_symmetry.space_group_name_H-M   'P 1'
#
loop_
_entity.id
_entity.type
_entity.pdbx_description
1 polymer ?
#
loop_
_entity_poly.entity_id
_entity_poly.type
_entity_poly.pdbx_seq_one_letter_code
_entity_poly.pdbx_strand_id
1 'polypeptide(L)' 'MTKLVLISCFFVLAFSGCATKTQTEYIYKDVYVPVKCNAVIPTKPKNDGSFEADKQKMIYFLKVESLLKECVGAK' A
#
# COMPACT_ATOMS: atom_id res chain seq x y z
N MET A 1 -5.79 -1.22 65.73
CA MET A 1 -6.46 -2.13 64.79
C MET A 1 -7.13 -1.38 63.64
N THR A 2 -8.08 -0.46 63.88
CA THR A 2 -8.85 0.26 62.85
C THR A 2 -8.04 1.12 61.87
N LYS A 3 -7.01 1.84 62.33
CA LYS A 3 -6.16 2.67 61.45
C LYS A 3 -5.38 1.87 60.41
N LEU A 4 -4.94 0.65 60.76
CA LEU A 4 -4.15 -0.21 59.89
C LEU A 4 -5.01 -0.80 58.75
N VAL A 5 -6.27 -1.11 59.06
CA VAL A 5 -7.27 -1.58 58.09
C VAL A 5 -7.62 -0.49 57.07
N LEU A 6 -7.78 0.76 57.51
CA LEU A 6 -8.03 1.89 56.63
C LEU A 6 -6.88 2.15 55.65
N ILE A 7 -5.63 2.07 56.14
CA ILE A 7 -4.43 2.22 55.30
C ILE A 7 -4.36 1.08 54.26
N SER A 8 -4.66 -0.15 54.67
CA SER A 8 -4.69 -1.30 53.75
C SER A 8 -5.76 -1.15 52.66
N CYS A 9 -6.97 -0.68 53.00
CA CYS A 9 -8.02 -0.43 52.01
C CYS A 9 -7.62 0.65 51.00
N PHE A 10 -6.95 1.72 51.46
CA PHE A 10 -6.49 2.79 50.58
C PHE A 10 -5.45 2.28 49.56
N PHE A 11 -4.55 1.39 49.98
CA PHE A 11 -3.57 0.77 49.08
C PHE A 11 -4.22 -0.15 48.03
N VAL A 12 -5.23 -0.94 48.40
CA VAL A 12 -5.93 -1.82 47.45
C VAL A 12 -6.64 -0.99 46.37
N LEU A 13 -7.26 0.13 46.74
CA LEU A 13 -7.93 1.03 45.79
C LEU A 13 -6.95 1.83 44.93
N ALA A 14 -5.80 2.21 45.48
CA ALA A 14 -4.77 2.96 44.75
C ALA A 14 -4.03 2.09 43.71
N PHE A 15 -3.88 0.78 43.98
CA PHE A 15 -3.17 -0.15 43.10
C PHE A 15 -4.10 -1.03 42.25
N SER A 16 -5.42 -0.93 42.39
CA SER A 16 -6.37 -1.56 41.46
C SER A 16 -6.49 -0.72 40.18
N GLY A 17 -5.44 -0.72 39.36
CA GLY A 17 -5.50 -0.19 38.00
C GLY A 17 -6.42 -1.07 37.14
N CYS A 18 -7.34 -0.45 36.41
CA CYS A 18 -8.15 -1.13 35.41
C CYS A 18 -7.20 -1.64 34.30
N ALA A 19 -6.81 -2.91 34.36
CA ALA A 19 -6.17 -3.58 33.25
C ALA A 19 -7.25 -3.85 32.19
N THR A 20 -7.60 -2.83 31.40
CA THR A 20 -8.36 -3.02 30.17
C THR A 20 -7.56 -4.02 29.34
N LYS A 21 -8.12 -5.23 29.17
CA LYS A 21 -7.53 -6.25 28.33
C LYS A 21 -7.24 -5.59 26.99
N THR A 22 -5.97 -5.39 26.67
CA THR A 22 -5.55 -4.87 25.37
C THR A 22 -5.97 -5.91 24.35
N GLN A 23 -7.17 -5.73 23.79
CA GLN A 23 -7.59 -6.45 22.61
C GLN A 23 -6.64 -5.99 21.52
N THR A 24 -5.70 -6.85 21.16
CA THR A 24 -4.82 -6.62 20.03
C THR A 24 -5.69 -6.54 18.78
N GLU A 25 -6.06 -5.33 18.37
CA GLU A 25 -6.75 -5.10 17.12
C GLU A 25 -5.78 -5.42 15.98
N TYR A 26 -5.95 -6.58 15.37
CA TYR A 26 -5.19 -6.95 14.17
C TYR A 26 -5.63 -6.05 13.02
N ILE A 27 -4.78 -5.09 12.65
CA ILE A 27 -4.97 -4.29 11.44
C ILE A 27 -4.46 -5.11 10.27
N TYR A 28 -5.37 -5.83 9.61
CA TYR A 28 -5.07 -6.50 8.35
C TYR A 28 -4.88 -5.45 7.26
N LYS A 29 -3.76 -5.54 6.54
CA LYS A 29 -3.48 -4.71 5.36
C LYS A 29 -3.51 -5.60 4.12
N ASP A 30 -4.26 -5.18 3.12
CA ASP A 30 -4.23 -5.82 1.82
C ASP A 30 -2.87 -5.60 1.16
N VAL A 31 -2.23 -6.69 0.75
CA VAL A 31 -0.98 -6.67 -0.03
C VAL A 31 -1.33 -6.98 -1.48
N TYR A 32 -1.30 -5.96 -2.33
CA TYR A 32 -1.53 -6.13 -3.76
C TYR A 32 -0.30 -6.76 -4.41
N VAL A 33 -0.48 -7.95 -4.98
CA VAL A 33 0.55 -8.62 -5.78
C VAL A 33 0.40 -8.21 -7.24
N PRO A 34 1.45 -7.71 -7.90
CA PRO A 34 1.37 -7.36 -9.31
C PRO A 34 1.13 -8.61 -10.15
N VAL A 35 0.06 -8.59 -10.95
CA VAL A 35 -0.21 -9.63 -11.96
C VAL A 35 0.55 -9.30 -13.24
N LYS A 36 1.09 -10.34 -13.90
CA LYS A 36 1.75 -10.16 -15.20
C LYS A 36 0.70 -9.80 -16.25
N CYS A 37 0.96 -8.74 -17.01
CA CYS A 37 0.21 -8.47 -18.23
C CYS A 37 0.81 -9.23 -19.41
N ASN A 38 -0.06 -9.85 -20.22
CA ASN A 38 0.34 -10.58 -21.44
C ASN A 38 0.57 -9.66 -22.66
N ALA A 39 0.91 -8.38 -22.43
CA ALA A 39 1.19 -7.45 -23.51
C ALA A 39 2.65 -7.59 -23.99
N VAL A 40 2.83 -7.71 -25.29
CA VAL A 40 4.15 -7.70 -25.93
C VAL A 40 4.50 -6.27 -26.31
N ILE A 41 5.46 -5.67 -25.59
CA ILE A 41 5.95 -4.32 -25.90
C ILE A 41 6.78 -4.38 -27.18
N PRO A 42 6.44 -3.58 -28.22
CA PRO A 42 7.23 -3.55 -29.46
C PRO A 42 8.63 -2.98 -29.20
N THR A 43 9.56 -3.21 -30.13
CA THR A 43 10.91 -2.64 -30.02
C THR A 43 10.85 -1.12 -30.19
N LYS A 44 11.48 -0.38 -29.26
CA LYS A 44 11.56 1.08 -29.35
C LYS A 44 12.36 1.50 -30.59
N PRO A 45 11.84 2.40 -31.44
CA PRO A 45 12.56 2.88 -32.61
C PRO A 45 13.80 3.68 -32.20
N LYS A 46 14.85 3.59 -33.01
CA LYS A 46 16.09 4.35 -32.82
C LYS A 46 15.82 5.82 -33.16
N ASN A 47 16.34 6.75 -32.36
CA ASN A 47 16.29 8.16 -32.67
C ASN A 47 17.58 8.55 -33.40
N ASP A 48 17.44 9.05 -34.63
CA ASP A 48 18.54 9.55 -35.48
C ASP A 48 18.56 11.09 -35.60
N GLY A 49 17.68 11.79 -34.87
CA GLY A 49 17.54 13.25 -34.89
C GLY A 49 16.68 13.79 -36.03
N SER A 50 16.14 12.94 -36.90
CA SER A 50 15.18 13.35 -37.93
C SER A 50 13.77 13.54 -37.36
N PHE A 51 12.98 14.36 -38.05
CA PHE A 51 11.56 14.53 -37.73
C PHE A 51 10.80 13.21 -37.86
N GLU A 52 11.15 12.40 -38.86
CA GLU A 52 10.55 11.09 -39.13
C GLU A 52 10.81 10.11 -37.98
N ALA A 53 12.02 10.07 -37.42
CA ALA A 53 12.32 9.22 -36.26
C ALA A 53 11.57 9.68 -35.01
N ASP A 54 11.47 10.99 -34.78
CA ASP A 54 10.67 11.51 -33.67
C ASP A 54 9.18 11.22 -33.85
N LYS A 55 8.65 11.32 -35.08
CA LYS A 55 7.28 10.89 -35.41
C LYS A 55 7.06 9.40 -35.12
N GLN A 56 7.97 8.53 -35.55
CA GLN A 56 7.88 7.09 -35.27
C GLN A 56 7.92 6.80 -33.77
N LYS A 57 8.73 7.55 -33.01
CA LYS A 57 8.84 7.46 -31.56
C LYS A 57 7.53 7.87 -30.87
N MET A 58 6.85 8.91 -31.37
CA MET A 58 5.53 9.30 -30.86
C MET A 58 4.47 8.22 -31.10
N ILE A 59 4.45 7.64 -32.31
CA ILE A 59 3.53 6.53 -32.64
C ILE A 59 3.82 5.31 -31.74
N TYR A 60 5.09 5.00 -31.50
CA TYR A 60 5.50 3.95 -30.58
C TYR A 60 4.93 4.19 -29.17
N PHE A 61 5.06 5.39 -28.62
CA PHE A 61 4.56 5.69 -27.27
C PHE A 61 3.04 5.57 -27.19
N LEU A 62 2.30 6.04 -28.19
CA LEU A 62 0.84 5.89 -28.24
C LEU A 62 0.42 4.41 -28.22
N LYS A 63 1.12 3.57 -28.99
CA LYS A 63 0.85 2.12 -29.03
C LYS A 63 1.18 1.43 -27.71
N VAL A 64 2.26 1.82 -27.05
CA VAL A 64 2.60 1.27 -25.72
C VAL A 64 1.56 1.70 -24.68
N GLU A 65 1.12 2.96 -24.72
CA GLU A 65 0.09 3.45 -23.80
C GLU A 65 -1.23 2.70 -23.97
N SER A 66 -1.68 2.46 -25.20
CA SER A 66 -2.91 1.70 -25.44
C SER A 66 -2.79 0.26 -24.93
N LEU A 67 -1.66 -0.41 -25.17
CA LEU A 67 -1.41 -1.77 -24.68
C LEU A 67 -1.41 -1.83 -23.14
N LEU A 68 -0.83 -0.82 -22.48
CA LEU A 68 -0.78 -0.76 -21.02
C LEU A 68 -2.15 -0.43 -20.41
N LYS A 69 -2.99 0.36 -21.08
CA LYS A 69 -4.37 0.63 -20.66
C LYS A 69 -5.21 -0.65 -20.63
N GLU A 70 -5.06 -1.51 -21.64
CA GLU A 70 -5.68 -2.85 -21.67
C GLU A 70 -5.22 -3.70 -20.48
N CYS A 71 -3.94 -3.64 -20.10
CA CYS A 71 -3.39 -4.38 -18.94
C CYS A 71 -4.02 -3.99 -17.60
N VAL A 72 -4.32 -2.70 -17.40
CA VAL A 72 -4.87 -2.19 -16.15
C VAL A 72 -6.41 -2.16 -16.14
N GLY A 73 -7.05 -2.61 -17.22
CA GLY A 73 -8.51 -2.57 -17.38
C GLY A 73 -9.08 -1.15 -17.49
N ALA A 74 -8.23 -0.16 -17.76
CA ALA A 74 -8.67 1.22 -18.03
C ALA A 74 -9.14 1.29 -19.48
N LYS A 75 -10.46 1.47 -19.69
CA LYS A 75 -11.04 1.71 -21.01
C LYS A 75 -10.81 3.14 -21.45
#